data_AF-A0A508B139-F1
#
_entry.id   AF-A0A508B139-F1
#
_cell.length_a   1.000
_cell.length_b   1.000
_cell.length_c   1.000
_cell.angle_alpha   90.00
_cell.angle_beta   90.00
_cell.angle_gamma   90.00
#
_symmetry.space_group_name_H-M   'P 1'
#
loop_
_entity.id
_entity.type
_entity.pdbx_description
1 polymer ?
#
loop_
_entity_poly.entity_id
_entity_poly.type
_entity_poly.pdbx_seq_one_letter_code
_entity_poly.pdbx_strand_id
1 'polypeptide(L)'
;MSKSSEPRILAEARLGSLDRNMDAMEAEMRRLIRAQGEGPTHARWRGAASERFCRQVLDALDCFPEVLPEPLDAADVRKIIEAELQSIERLRLRRDRLHRLAEHADEVLAAAGGNVMETTMEAYMLLARANRARGITVLSGWDDLLP
;
A
#
# COMPACT_ATOMS: atom_id res chain seq x y z
N MET A 1 -42.18 -0.95 -5.11
CA MET A 1 -40.93 -0.39 -5.66
C MET A 1 -39.93 -1.53 -5.77
N SER A 2 -39.74 -2.03 -6.99
CA SER A 2 -38.81 -3.14 -7.26
C SER A 2 -37.39 -2.60 -7.18
N LYS A 3 -36.69 -2.83 -6.05
CA LYS A 3 -35.24 -2.65 -6.01
C LYS A 3 -34.67 -3.75 -6.91
N SER A 4 -33.96 -3.36 -7.97
CA SER A 4 -33.21 -4.27 -8.83
C SER A 4 -32.39 -5.21 -7.96
N SER A 5 -32.72 -6.49 -8.01
CA SER A 5 -32.10 -7.57 -7.23
C SER A 5 -30.88 -8.13 -7.95
N GLU A 6 -30.15 -7.27 -8.67
CA GLU A 6 -28.86 -7.67 -9.20
C GLU A 6 -27.85 -7.74 -8.06
N PRO A 7 -27.11 -8.86 -7.94
CA PRO A 7 -26.05 -8.96 -6.96
C PRO A 7 -25.10 -7.77 -7.12
N ARG A 8 -24.80 -7.04 -6.03
CA ARG A 8 -23.62 -6.15 -5.98
C ARG A 8 -22.35 -7.00 -5.89
N ILE A 9 -22.16 -7.90 -6.84
CA ILE A 9 -20.92 -8.64 -7.02
C ILE A 9 -19.89 -7.60 -7.47
N LEU A 10 -18.74 -7.53 -6.79
CA LEU A 10 -17.57 -6.85 -7.32
C LEU A 10 -17.35 -7.40 -8.73
N ALA A 11 -17.68 -6.61 -9.77
CA ALA A 11 -17.73 -7.11 -11.13
C ALA A 11 -16.42 -7.81 -11.46
N GLU A 12 -16.45 -9.08 -11.87
CA GLU A 12 -15.25 -9.89 -12.11
C GLU A 12 -14.27 -9.18 -13.06
N ALA A 13 -14.78 -8.41 -14.01
CA ALA A 13 -13.99 -7.56 -14.90
C ALA A 13 -13.17 -6.47 -14.16
N ARG A 14 -13.69 -5.91 -13.06
CA ARG A 14 -13.01 -4.94 -12.20
C ARG A 14 -11.93 -5.59 -11.35
N LEU A 15 -12.21 -6.76 -10.77
CA LEU A 15 -11.21 -7.54 -10.03
C LEU A 15 -10.07 -7.96 -10.95
N GLY A 16 -10.36 -8.53 -12.11
CA GLY A 16 -9.33 -8.89 -13.08
C GLY A 16 -8.55 -7.67 -13.62
N SER A 17 -9.15 -6.47 -13.64
CA SER A 17 -8.40 -5.24 -13.95
C SER A 17 -7.49 -4.80 -12.82
N LEU A 18 -7.88 -5.01 -11.56
CA LEU A 18 -7.06 -4.71 -10.40
C LEU A 18 -5.84 -5.64 -10.36
N ASP A 19 -6.06 -6.94 -10.56
CA ASP A 19 -4.99 -7.96 -10.59
C ASP A 19 -3.92 -7.62 -11.61
N ARG A 20 -4.31 -7.33 -12.86
CA ARG A 20 -3.36 -6.93 -13.91
C ARG A 20 -2.54 -5.69 -13.56
N ASN A 21 -3.15 -4.73 -12.87
CA ASN A 21 -2.44 -3.52 -12.45
C ASN A 21 -1.46 -3.84 -11.30
N MET A 22 -1.85 -4.69 -10.36
CA MET A 22 -0.98 -5.14 -9.27
C MET A 22 0.21 -5.94 -9.83
N ASP A 23 -0.03 -6.87 -10.76
CA ASP A 23 1.02 -7.63 -11.44
C ASP A 23 2.04 -6.72 -12.14
N ALA A 24 1.54 -5.71 -12.86
CA ALA A 24 2.40 -4.73 -13.53
C ALA A 24 3.23 -3.92 -12.53
N MET A 25 2.62 -3.50 -11.41
CA MET A 25 3.31 -2.78 -10.34
C MET A 25 4.38 -3.64 -9.68
N GLU A 26 4.09 -4.90 -9.37
CA GLU A 26 5.06 -5.84 -8.82
C GLU A 26 6.22 -6.09 -9.77
N ALA A 27 5.94 -6.27 -11.06
CA ALA A 27 6.96 -6.46 -12.08
C ALA A 27 7.93 -5.27 -12.14
N GLU A 28 7.41 -4.04 -12.09
CA GLU A 28 8.22 -2.83 -12.07
C GLU A 28 9.05 -2.69 -10.78
N MET A 29 8.47 -2.96 -9.61
CA MET A 29 9.24 -2.94 -8.35
C MET A 29 10.38 -3.95 -8.36
N ARG A 30 10.17 -5.15 -8.88
CA ARG A 30 11.22 -6.16 -9.03
C ARG A 30 12.32 -5.71 -10.00
N ARG A 31 11.97 -4.99 -11.07
CA ARG A 31 12.95 -4.39 -11.99
C ARG A 31 13.77 -3.32 -11.29
N LEU A 32 13.13 -2.44 -10.52
CA LEU A 32 13.82 -1.42 -9.73
C LEU A 32 14.79 -2.04 -8.74
N ILE A 33 14.38 -3.07 -7.99
CA ILE A 33 15.27 -3.78 -7.05
C ILE A 33 16.51 -4.33 -7.76
N ARG A 34 16.32 -5.03 -8.89
CA ARG A 34 17.45 -5.58 -9.67
C ARG A 34 18.38 -4.49 -10.21
N ALA A 35 17.84 -3.34 -10.60
CA ALA A 35 18.63 -2.23 -11.11
C ALA A 35 19.55 -1.58 -10.05
N GLN A 36 19.25 -1.73 -8.76
CA GLN A 36 20.02 -1.13 -7.65
C GLN A 36 21.25 -1.96 -7.24
N GLY A 37 21.44 -3.15 -7.81
CA GLY A 37 22.53 -4.06 -7.45
C GLY A 37 22.31 -4.78 -6.11
N GLU A 38 22.70 -6.05 -6.02
CA GLU A 38 22.60 -6.85 -4.80
C GLU A 38 24.00 -7.19 -4.29
N GLY A 39 24.35 -6.69 -3.10
CA GLY A 39 25.62 -7.01 -2.45
C GLY A 39 25.54 -6.87 -0.92
N PRO A 40 26.35 -7.63 -0.14
CA PRO A 40 26.32 -7.61 1.32
C PRO A 40 26.55 -6.22 1.92
N THR A 41 27.37 -5.41 1.25
CA THR A 41 27.66 -4.03 1.60
C THR A 41 26.42 -3.15 1.49
N HIS A 42 25.63 -3.27 0.40
CA HIS A 42 24.42 -2.48 0.21
C HIS A 42 23.38 -2.74 1.30
N ALA A 43 23.30 -3.97 1.84
CA ALA A 43 22.36 -4.30 2.90
C ALA A 43 22.68 -3.62 4.24
N ARG A 44 23.97 -3.40 4.53
CA ARG A 44 24.48 -2.75 5.76
C ARG A 44 24.18 -1.25 5.82
N TRP A 45 24.12 -0.57 4.67
CA TRP A 45 24.03 0.90 4.60
C TRP A 45 22.61 1.42 4.29
N ARG A 46 21.57 0.74 4.76
CA ARG A 46 20.16 1.09 4.48
C ARG A 46 19.52 1.91 5.59
N GLY A 47 18.60 2.79 5.21
CA GLY A 47 17.68 3.47 6.11
C GLY A 47 18.07 4.90 6.48
N ALA A 48 17.29 5.49 7.39
CA ALA A 48 17.38 6.91 7.70
C ALA A 48 18.76 7.36 8.24
N ALA A 49 19.48 6.46 8.93
CA ALA A 49 20.80 6.76 9.47
C ALA A 49 21.86 6.96 8.37
N SER A 50 21.87 6.12 7.33
CA SER A 50 22.82 6.27 6.22
C SER A 50 22.51 7.50 5.37
N GLU A 51 21.24 7.82 5.14
CA GLU A 51 20.86 9.04 4.43
C GLU A 51 21.23 10.32 5.20
N ARG A 52 21.05 10.32 6.53
CA ARG A 52 21.52 11.43 7.37
C ARG A 52 23.02 11.60 7.26
N PHE A 53 23.77 10.50 7.28
CA PHE A 53 25.22 10.53 7.08
C PHE A 53 25.59 11.07 5.69
N CYS A 54 24.92 10.65 4.62
CA CYS A 54 25.14 11.19 3.27
C CYS A 54 24.96 12.72 3.23
N ARG A 55 23.92 13.26 3.89
CA ARG A 55 23.73 14.72 3.99
C ARG A 55 24.85 15.41 4.75
N GLN A 56 25.32 14.83 5.85
CA GLN A 56 26.46 15.37 6.59
C GLN A 56 27.76 15.35 5.76
N VAL A 57 27.95 14.32 4.94
CA VAL A 57 29.09 14.24 4.01
C VAL A 57 28.98 15.32 2.94
N LEU A 58 27.78 15.60 2.41
CA LEU A 58 27.56 16.71 1.49
C LEU A 58 27.92 18.06 2.13
N ASP A 59 27.43 18.33 3.34
CA ASP A 59 27.75 19.55 4.09
C ASP A 59 29.26 19.72 4.30
N ALA A 60 29.97 18.61 4.55
CA ALA A 60 31.42 18.60 4.71
C ALA A 60 32.16 18.82 3.38
N LEU A 61 31.69 18.22 2.27
CA LEU A 61 32.26 18.41 0.94
C LEU A 61 32.05 19.83 0.40
N ASP A 62 30.98 20.51 0.83
CA ASP A 62 30.78 21.93 0.51
C ASP A 62 31.79 22.83 1.25
N CYS A 63 32.18 22.44 2.46
CA CYS A 63 33.18 23.16 3.25
C CYS A 63 34.63 22.83 2.82
N PHE A 64 34.90 21.58 2.45
CA PHE A 64 36.25 21.04 2.23
C PHE A 64 36.34 20.21 0.94
N PRO A 65 36.04 20.78 -0.24
CA PRO A 65 36.07 20.03 -1.50
C PRO A 65 37.47 19.47 -1.83
N GLU A 66 38.53 20.11 -1.36
CA GLU A 66 39.93 19.73 -1.56
C GLU A 66 40.37 18.45 -0.84
N VAL A 67 39.54 17.93 0.08
CA VAL A 67 39.84 16.68 0.80
C VAL A 67 39.81 15.45 -0.10
N LEU A 68 39.13 15.56 -1.26
CA LEU A 68 39.05 14.48 -2.22
C LEU A 68 40.34 14.41 -3.04
N PRO A 69 41.01 13.23 -3.09
CA PRO A 69 42.18 13.06 -3.92
C PRO A 69 41.79 13.00 -5.41
N GLU A 70 42.66 13.51 -6.28
CA GLU A 70 42.52 13.28 -7.73
C GLU A 70 42.49 11.75 -8.03
N PRO A 71 41.64 11.28 -8.97
CA PRO A 71 40.87 12.05 -9.95
C PRO A 71 39.41 12.36 -9.53
N LEU A 72 39.06 12.27 -8.24
CA LEU A 72 37.68 12.51 -7.79
C LEU A 72 37.36 14.01 -7.80
N ASP A 73 36.43 14.41 -8.67
CA ASP A 73 35.86 15.76 -8.63
C ASP A 73 34.75 15.84 -7.57
N ALA A 74 34.91 16.76 -6.62
CA ALA A 74 33.92 17.04 -5.58
C ALA A 74 32.54 17.39 -6.15
N ALA A 75 32.51 18.08 -7.29
CA ALA A 75 31.24 18.43 -7.94
C ALA A 75 30.50 17.18 -8.46
N ASP A 76 31.22 16.25 -9.08
CA ASP A 76 30.65 15.00 -9.57
C ASP A 76 30.20 14.09 -8.43
N VAL A 77 31.03 13.94 -7.39
CA VAL A 77 30.68 13.13 -6.20
C VAL A 77 29.42 13.66 -5.53
N ARG A 78 29.33 14.97 -5.28
CA ARG A 78 28.13 15.60 -4.71
C ARG A 78 26.90 15.33 -5.56
N LYS A 79 27.00 15.57 -6.88
CA LYS A 79 25.89 15.37 -7.81
C LYS A 79 25.36 13.94 -7.77
N ILE A 80 26.23 12.95 -7.68
CA ILE A 80 25.84 11.54 -7.56
C ILE A 80 25.07 11.31 -6.24
N ILE A 81 25.63 11.75 -5.10
CA ILE A 81 24.99 11.56 -3.79
C ILE A 81 23.60 12.23 -3.75
N GLU A 82 23.49 13.46 -4.27
CA GLU A 82 22.22 14.18 -4.34
C GLU A 82 21.19 13.47 -5.22
N ALA A 83 21.61 12.97 -6.40
CA ALA A 83 20.72 12.26 -7.31
C ALA A 83 20.16 10.96 -6.69
N GLU A 84 20.99 10.24 -5.95
CA GLU A 84 20.58 9.03 -5.23
C GLU A 84 19.62 9.37 -4.07
N LEU A 85 19.93 10.40 -3.26
CA LEU A 85 19.04 10.85 -2.18
C LEU A 85 17.67 11.31 -2.72
N GLN A 86 17.64 12.00 -3.86
CA GLN A 86 16.39 12.38 -4.54
C GLN A 86 15.61 11.16 -5.03
N SER A 87 16.31 10.13 -5.54
CA SER A 87 15.67 8.89 -5.98
C SER A 87 15.03 8.14 -4.82
N ILE A 88 15.68 8.11 -3.66
CA ILE A 88 15.12 7.54 -2.43
C ILE A 88 13.84 8.28 -2.03
N GLU A 89 13.83 9.61 -2.07
CA GLU A 89 12.63 10.39 -1.72
C GLU A 89 11.46 10.11 -2.68
N ARG A 90 11.75 9.99 -3.99
CA ARG A 90 10.73 9.59 -4.97
C ARG A 90 10.15 8.22 -4.66
N LEU A 91 10.97 7.26 -4.22
CA LEU A 91 10.51 5.93 -3.82
C LEU A 91 9.64 5.97 -2.56
N ARG A 92 9.96 6.81 -1.57
CA ARG A 92 9.11 7.01 -0.39
C ARG A 92 7.70 7.45 -0.76
N LEU A 93 7.56 8.42 -1.66
CA LEU A 93 6.25 8.88 -2.12
C LEU A 93 5.42 7.76 -2.76
N ARG A 94 6.05 6.82 -3.46
CA ARG A 94 5.36 5.65 -4.04
C ARG A 94 4.97 4.66 -2.95
N ARG A 95 5.86 4.36 -2.00
CA ARG A 95 5.54 3.53 -0.83
C ARG A 95 4.33 4.06 -0.07
N ASP A 96 4.28 5.37 0.19
CA ASP A 96 3.17 5.97 0.93
C ASP A 96 1.86 5.90 0.14
N ARG A 97 1.92 5.97 -1.20
CA ARG A 97 0.76 5.72 -2.05
C ARG A 97 0.29 4.27 -1.99
N LEU A 98 1.21 3.30 -1.90
CA LEU A 98 0.85 1.87 -1.74
C LEU A 98 0.13 1.63 -0.43
N HIS A 99 0.59 2.26 0.67
CA HIS A 99 -0.09 2.18 1.96
C HIS A 99 -1.53 2.70 1.87
N ARG A 100 -1.75 3.86 1.25
CA ARG A 100 -3.11 4.38 1.03
C ARG A 100 -3.98 3.45 0.17
N LEU A 101 -3.40 2.81 -0.83
CA LEU A 101 -4.15 1.83 -1.65
C LEU A 101 -4.54 0.59 -0.83
N ALA A 102 -3.70 0.15 0.11
CA ALA A 102 -4.05 -0.93 1.02
C ALA A 102 -5.20 -0.52 1.96
N GLU A 103 -5.17 0.71 2.50
CA GLU A 103 -6.27 1.25 3.32
C GLU A 103 -7.59 1.28 2.53
N HIS A 104 -7.58 1.70 1.27
CA HIS A 104 -8.77 1.64 0.41
C HIS A 104 -9.24 0.22 0.12
N ALA A 105 -8.34 -0.76 0.05
CA ALA A 105 -8.74 -2.17 -0.10
C ALA A 105 -9.49 -2.66 1.15
N ASP A 106 -9.06 -2.26 2.34
CA ASP A 106 -9.75 -2.56 3.60
C ASP A 106 -11.15 -1.92 3.64
N GLU A 107 -11.28 -0.67 3.18
CA GLU A 107 -12.57 0.02 3.04
C GLU A 107 -13.52 -0.74 2.09
N VAL A 108 -13.01 -1.23 0.96
CA VAL A 108 -13.80 -2.03 -0.01
C VAL A 108 -14.25 -3.35 0.60
N LEU A 109 -13.38 -4.03 1.35
CA LEU A 109 -13.71 -5.27 2.05
C LEU A 109 -14.79 -5.04 3.10
N ALA A 110 -14.68 -3.97 3.90
CA ALA A 110 -15.68 -3.61 4.89
C ALA A 110 -17.05 -3.31 4.24
N ALA A 111 -17.06 -2.53 3.16
CA ALA A 111 -18.28 -2.23 2.41
C ALA A 111 -18.92 -3.48 1.80
N ALA A 112 -18.12 -4.40 1.27
CA ALA A 112 -18.60 -5.68 0.75
C ALA A 112 -19.24 -6.53 1.85
N GLY A 113 -18.61 -6.62 3.02
CA GLY A 113 -19.17 -7.30 4.20
C GLY A 113 -20.50 -6.71 4.66
N GLY A 114 -20.62 -5.37 4.67
CA GLY A 114 -21.86 -4.67 4.99
C GLY A 114 -23.02 -5.02 4.05
N ASN A 115 -22.77 -5.10 2.74
CA ASN A 115 -23.79 -5.47 1.76
C ASN A 115 -24.30 -6.91 1.96
N VAL A 116 -23.39 -7.84 2.25
CA VAL A 116 -23.76 -9.24 2.56
C VAL A 116 -24.61 -9.27 3.83
N MET A 117 -24.22 -8.51 4.86
CA MET A 117 -24.94 -8.47 6.12
C MET A 117 -26.33 -7.86 5.97
N GLU A 118 -26.50 -6.78 5.22
CA GLU A 118 -27.82 -6.16 4.93
C GLU A 118 -28.79 -7.21 4.35
N THR A 119 -28.36 -7.92 3.30
CA THR A 119 -29.16 -8.98 2.66
C THR A 119 -29.43 -10.14 3.63
N THR A 120 -28.43 -10.55 4.41
CA THR A 120 -28.56 -11.65 5.38
C THR A 120 -29.55 -11.30 6.49
N MET A 121 -29.55 -10.06 6.98
CA MET A 121 -30.45 -9.61 8.02
C MET A 121 -31.89 -9.50 7.53
N GLU A 122 -32.11 -9.02 6.30
CA GLU A 122 -33.44 -9.05 5.67
C GLU A 122 -33.99 -10.47 5.60
N ALA A 123 -33.18 -11.44 5.16
CA ALA A 123 -33.57 -12.85 5.12
C ALA A 123 -33.83 -13.43 6.52
N TYR A 124 -32.98 -13.11 7.49
CA TYR A 124 -33.14 -13.51 8.89
C TYR A 124 -34.47 -13.02 9.47
N MET A 125 -34.81 -11.74 9.29
CA MET A 125 -36.07 -11.16 9.78
C MET A 125 -37.29 -11.87 9.20
N LEU A 126 -37.26 -12.24 7.92
CA LEU A 126 -38.34 -13.03 7.29
C LEU A 126 -38.47 -14.43 7.91
N LEU A 127 -37.34 -15.11 8.14
CA LEU A 127 -37.32 -16.42 8.81
C LEU A 127 -37.83 -16.32 10.25
N ALA A 128 -37.47 -15.26 10.97
CA ALA A 128 -37.93 -15.00 12.33
C ALA A 128 -39.44 -14.82 12.38
N ARG A 129 -40.00 -13.98 11.49
CA ARG A 129 -41.45 -13.74 11.37
C ARG A 129 -42.23 -15.01 11.03
N ALA A 130 -41.62 -15.95 10.30
CA ALA A 130 -42.21 -17.25 9.99
C ALA A 130 -42.04 -18.32 11.09
N ASN A 131 -41.47 -17.97 12.26
CA ASN A 131 -41.08 -18.92 13.32
C ASN A 131 -40.11 -20.02 12.83
N ARG A 132 -39.29 -19.71 11.82
CA ARG A 132 -38.30 -20.62 11.21
C ARG A 132 -36.84 -20.24 11.51
N ALA A 133 -36.59 -19.21 12.31
CA ALA A 133 -35.23 -18.82 12.72
C ALA A 133 -34.65 -19.64 13.89
N ARG A 134 -35.30 -20.74 14.31
CA ARG A 134 -34.81 -21.60 15.40
C ARG A 134 -33.41 -22.14 15.07
N GLY A 135 -32.46 -21.99 16.00
CA GLY A 135 -31.08 -22.42 15.84
C GLY A 135 -30.14 -21.35 15.25
N ILE A 136 -30.65 -20.19 14.82
CA ILE A 136 -29.83 -19.04 14.43
C ILE A 136 -29.56 -18.20 15.68
N THR A 137 -28.27 -17.98 15.98
CA THR A 137 -27.85 -17.08 17.06
C THR A 137 -27.48 -15.73 16.45
N VAL A 138 -28.16 -14.66 16.87
CA VAL A 138 -27.84 -13.30 16.44
C VAL A 138 -26.51 -12.88 17.07
N LEU A 139 -25.71 -12.11 16.35
CA LEU A 139 -24.47 -11.55 16.87
C LEU A 139 -24.76 -10.60 18.04
N SER A 140 -24.07 -10.78 19.16
CA SER A 140 -24.23 -9.93 20.35
C SER A 140 -23.99 -8.46 20.01
N GLY A 141 -24.87 -7.57 20.46
CA GLY A 141 -24.80 -6.13 20.18
C GLY A 141 -25.57 -5.67 18.94
N TRP A 142 -26.30 -6.57 18.28
CA TRP A 142 -27.18 -6.26 17.14
C TRP A 142 -28.67 -6.30 17.51
N ASP A 143 -28.98 -6.55 18.79
CA ASP A 143 -30.36 -6.60 19.31
C ASP A 143 -31.09 -5.26 19.13
N ASP A 144 -30.36 -4.13 19.20
CA ASP A 144 -30.89 -2.77 19.05
C ASP A 144 -31.18 -2.38 17.58
N LEU A 145 -30.70 -3.17 16.61
CA LEU A 145 -30.88 -2.94 15.17
C LEU A 145 -32.05 -3.74 14.59
N LEU A 146 -32.68 -4.60 15.39
CA LEU A 146 -33.90 -5.33 15.04
C LEU A 146 -35.12 -4.51 15.52
N PRO A 147 -36.14 -4.31 14.67
CA PRO A 147 -37.35 -3.56 15.03
C PRO A 147 -38.26 -4.30 16.03
#